data_AF-A0A946X760-F1
#
_entry.id   AF-A0A946X760-F1
#
_cell.length_a   1.000
_cell.length_b   1.000
_cell.length_c   1.000
_cell.angle_alpha   90.00
_cell.angle_beta   90.00
_cell.angle_gamma   90.00
#
_symmetry.space_group_name_H-M   'P 1'
#
loop_
_entity.id
_entity.type
_entity.pdbx_description
1 polymer ?
#
loop_
_entity_poly.entity_id
_entity_poly.type
_entity_poly.pdbx_seq_one_letter_code
_entity_poly.pdbx_strand_id
1 'polypeptide(L)'
;MELKGTIKLIGDVQNFKDTFTKKSIVITTDEKYSNDIEIEFIKDRIELINNLNVGDYITVGININGRGWENPETKITKYFTSIIGWKVDVGEKETVSIPVGQETGDDLPF
;
A
#
# COMPACT_ATOMS: atom_id res chain seq x y z
N MET A 1 3.93 8.78 -10.10
CA MET A 1 3.10 9.08 -8.91
C MET A 1 3.69 8.31 -7.74
N GLU A 2 3.42 8.75 -6.51
CA GLU A 2 3.91 8.09 -5.30
C GLU A 2 2.79 7.95 -4.27
N LEU A 3 2.81 6.87 -3.50
CA LEU A 3 1.95 6.65 -2.36
C LEU A 3 2.80 6.47 -1.10
N LYS A 4 2.34 7.03 0.01
CA LYS A 4 2.97 6.86 1.32
C LYS A 4 2.01 6.15 2.25
N GLY A 5 2.53 5.24 3.05
CA GLY A 5 1.67 4.44 3.92
C GLY A 5 2.43 3.41 4.72
N THR A 6 1.68 2.69 5.54
CA THR A 6 2.21 1.59 6.35
C THR A 6 1.85 0.26 5.72
N ILE A 7 2.81 -0.66 5.62
CA ILE A 7 2.53 -2.01 5.11
C ILE A 7 1.59 -2.73 6.08
N LYS A 8 0.42 -3.10 5.57
CA LYS A 8 -0.59 -3.87 6.29
C LYS A 8 -0.45 -5.37 6.04
N LEU A 9 -0.08 -5.76 4.83
CA LEU A 9 0.06 -7.16 4.43
C LEU A 9 1.12 -7.31 3.34
N ILE A 10 1.84 -8.44 3.37
CA ILE A 10 2.76 -8.88 2.32
C ILE A 10 2.25 -10.22 1.81
N GLY A 11 1.95 -10.31 0.51
CA GLY A 11 1.49 -11.53 -0.13
C GLY A 11 2.63 -12.46 -0.52
N ASP A 12 2.28 -13.71 -0.82
CA ASP A 12 3.22 -14.70 -1.36
C ASP A 12 3.60 -14.40 -2.83
N VAL A 13 4.75 -14.94 -3.25
CA VAL A 13 5.16 -14.91 -4.65
C VAL A 13 4.25 -15.85 -5.45
N GLN A 14 3.58 -15.29 -6.45
CA GLN A 14 2.72 -16.00 -7.39
C GLN A 14 3.44 -16.17 -8.74
N ASN A 15 3.57 -17.41 -9.19
CA ASN A 15 4.17 -17.76 -10.48
C ASN A 15 3.07 -18.07 -11.50
N PHE A 16 3.02 -17.29 -12.59
CA PHE A 16 2.06 -17.43 -13.68
C PHE A 16 2.80 -17.79 -14.97
N LYS A 17 2.85 -19.08 -15.31
CA LYS A 17 3.70 -19.59 -16.41
C LYS A 17 5.19 -19.22 -16.19
N ASP A 18 6.11 -19.85 -16.92
CA ASP A 18 7.56 -19.71 -16.64
C ASP A 18 8.15 -18.29 -16.84
N THR A 19 7.36 -17.30 -17.26
CA THR A 19 7.86 -15.96 -17.62
C THR A 19 7.28 -14.82 -16.78
N PHE A 20 6.28 -15.07 -15.93
CA PHE A 20 5.64 -14.01 -15.15
C PHE A 20 5.53 -14.39 -13.68
N THR A 21 6.28 -13.69 -12.85
CA THR A 21 6.19 -13.78 -11.40
C THR A 21 5.70 -12.45 -10.84
N LYS A 22 4.84 -12.53 -9.83
CA LYS A 22 4.25 -11.37 -9.16
C LYS A 22 4.29 -11.58 -7.65
N LYS A 23 4.53 -10.51 -6.90
CA LYS A 23 4.29 -10.43 -5.46
C LYS A 23 3.54 -9.12 -5.16
N SER A 24 2.66 -9.11 -4.17
CA SER A 24 1.92 -7.89 -3.81
C SER A 24 2.14 -7.51 -2.34
N ILE A 25 1.93 -6.24 -2.05
CA ILE A 25 1.77 -5.72 -0.68
C ILE A 25 0.47 -4.93 -0.63
N VAL A 26 -0.13 -4.85 0.56
CA VAL A 26 -1.21 -3.91 0.85
C VAL A 26 -0.66 -2.86 1.79
N ILE A 27 -0.81 -1.58 1.43
CA ILE A 27 -0.48 -0.46 2.32
C ILE A 27 -1.76 0.24 2.77
N THR A 28 -1.78 0.71 4.00
CA THR A 28 -2.76 1.71 4.46
C THR A 28 -2.17 3.09 4.20
N THR A 29 -2.81 3.90 3.36
CA THR A 29 -2.31 5.22 2.96
C THR A 29 -2.28 6.22 4.11
N ASP A 30 -1.27 7.09 4.10
CA ASP A 30 -1.07 8.14 5.09
C ASP A 30 -1.69 9.46 4.60
N GLU A 31 -3.02 9.47 4.51
CA GLU A 31 -3.82 10.61 4.07
C GLU A 31 -5.05 10.78 4.97
N LYS A 32 -5.76 11.91 4.83
CA LYS A 32 -6.92 12.25 5.67
C LYS A 32 -8.01 11.16 5.68
N TYR A 33 -8.18 10.48 4.55
CA TYR A 33 -9.10 9.37 4.37
C TYR A 33 -8.29 8.16 3.96
N SER A 34 -7.68 7.49 4.93
CA SER A 34 -6.83 6.34 4.68
C SER A 34 -7.61 5.24 3.95
N ASN A 35 -6.91 4.60 3.01
CA ASN A 35 -7.43 3.51 2.23
C ASN A 35 -6.40 2.39 2.16
N ASP A 36 -6.86 1.15 2.06
CA ASP A 36 -6.01 -0.01 1.86
C ASP A 36 -5.84 -0.25 0.37
N ILE A 37 -4.61 -0.10 -0.11
CA ILE A 37 -4.30 -0.21 -1.54
C ILE A 37 -3.33 -1.36 -1.76
N GLU A 38 -3.73 -2.31 -2.61
CA GLU A 38 -2.84 -3.37 -3.09
C GLU A 38 -1.93 -2.83 -4.21
N ILE A 39 -0.63 -3.11 -4.08
CA ILE A 39 0.40 -2.73 -5.04
C ILE A 39 1.13 -4.00 -5.47
N GLU A 40 1.20 -4.21 -6.79
CA GLU A 40 1.83 -5.38 -7.40
C GLU A 40 3.25 -5.07 -7.86
N PHE A 41 4.17 -6.00 -7.59
CA PHE A 41 5.56 -5.99 -8.04
C PHE A 41 5.79 -7.20 -8.93
N ILE A 42 6.39 -6.98 -10.09
CA ILE A 42 6.50 -7.97 -11.16
C ILE A 42 7.98 -8.24 -11.43
N LYS A 43 8.36 -9.50 -11.62
CA LYS A 43 9.72 -9.94 -11.98
C LYS A 43 10.80 -9.40 -11.01
N ASP A 44 11.79 -8.68 -11.53
CA ASP A 44 12.93 -8.09 -10.83
C ASP A 44 12.49 -7.17 -9.69
N ARG A 45 11.34 -6.50 -9.84
CA ARG A 45 10.83 -5.56 -8.84
C ARG A 45 10.32 -6.23 -7.57
N ILE A 46 10.14 -7.56 -7.58
CA ILE A 46 9.80 -8.31 -6.37
C ILE A 46 10.91 -8.16 -5.32
N GLU A 47 12.16 -8.04 -5.74
CA GLU A 47 13.31 -7.89 -4.84
C GLU A 47 13.21 -6.62 -3.97
N LEU A 48 12.56 -5.57 -4.46
CA LEU A 48 12.34 -4.31 -3.74
C LEU A 48 11.54 -4.49 -2.45
N ILE A 49 10.74 -5.55 -2.35
CA ILE A 49 9.84 -5.80 -1.23
C ILE A 49 10.19 -7.07 -0.46
N ASN A 50 11.34 -7.70 -0.74
CA ASN A 50 11.72 -8.96 -0.08
C ASN A 50 12.15 -8.77 1.37
N ASN A 51 12.73 -7.62 1.71
CA ASN A 51 13.25 -7.32 3.05
C ASN A 51 12.31 -6.45 3.89
N LEU A 52 11.10 -6.18 3.40
CA LEU A 52 10.11 -5.37 4.09
C LEU A 52 9.25 -6.23 5.02
N ASN A 53 8.70 -5.59 6.05
CA ASN A 53 7.88 -6.21 7.07
C ASN A 53 6.53 -5.49 7.20
N VAL A 54 5.54 -6.22 7.70
CA VAL A 54 4.28 -5.61 8.11
C VAL A 54 4.58 -4.59 9.22
N GLY A 55 4.02 -3.39 9.09
CA GLY A 55 4.28 -2.25 9.97
C GLY A 55 5.30 -1.25 9.44
N ASP A 56 6.08 -1.58 8.40
CA ASP A 56 7.04 -0.62 7.83
C ASP A 56 6.30 0.55 7.17
N TYR A 57 6.76 1.76 7.45
CA TYR A 57 6.31 2.96 6.75
C TYR A 57 7.14 3.15 5.48
N ILE A 58 6.48 3.24 4.34
CA ILE A 58 7.14 3.28 3.04
C ILE A 58 6.56 4.38 2.15
N THR A 59 7.40 4.87 1.24
CA THR A 59 7.00 5.61 0.04
C THR A 59 7.21 4.70 -1.16
N VAL A 60 6.16 4.48 -1.95
CA VAL A 60 6.19 3.63 -3.14
C VAL A 60 5.92 4.46 -4.38
N GLY A 61 6.85 4.40 -5.34
CA GLY A 61 6.62 4.87 -6.70
C GLY A 61 5.68 3.92 -7.43
N ILE A 62 4.55 4.44 -7.93
CA ILE A 62 3.51 3.65 -8.61
C ILE A 62 3.22 4.11 -10.03
N ASN A 63 2.72 3.16 -10.83
CA ASN A 63 2.01 3.38 -12.08
C ASN A 63 0.61 2.75 -11.98
N ILE A 64 -0.38 3.40 -12.58
CA ILE A 64 -1.77 2.90 -12.63
C ILE A 64 -2.03 2.39 -14.04
N ASN A 65 -2.38 1.11 -14.16
CA ASN A 65 -2.68 0.47 -15.43
C ASN A 65 -4.14 0.04 -15.47
N GLY A 66 -4.84 0.39 -16.55
CA GLY A 66 -6.18 -0.11 -16.84
C GLY A 66 -6.13 -1.29 -17.82
N ARG A 67 -6.91 -2.33 -17.55
CA ARG A 67 -7.16 -3.43 -18.50
C ARG A 67 -8.65 -3.60 -18.73
N GLY A 68 -9.06 -3.59 -19.99
CA GLY A 68 -10.40 -3.99 -20.39
C GLY A 68 -10.49 -5.50 -20.50
N TRP A 69 -11.54 -6.08 -19.95
CA TRP A 69 -11.91 -7.47 -20.16
C TRP A 69 -13.35 -7.52 -20.64
N GLU A 70 -13.55 -8.02 -21.85
CA GLU A 70 -14.88 -8.29 -22.38
C GLU A 70 -15.37 -9.62 -21.84
N ASN A 71 -16.54 -9.61 -21.20
CA ASN A 71 -17.19 -10.84 -20.79
C ASN A 71 -17.65 -11.60 -22.05
N PRO A 72 -17.19 -12.85 -22.28
CA PRO A 72 -17.49 -13.59 -23.50
C PRO A 72 -18.98 -13.92 -23.66
N GLU A 73 -19.72 -14.05 -22.57
CA GLU A 73 -21.14 -14.41 -22.54
C GLU A 73 -22.05 -13.19 -22.67
N THR A 74 -21.76 -12.12 -21.92
CA THR A 74 -22.65 -10.95 -21.84
C THR A 74 -22.27 -9.83 -22.80
N LYS A 75 -21.08 -9.90 -23.43
CA LYS A 75 -20.53 -8.84 -24.29
C LYS A 75 -20.34 -7.48 -23.61
N ILE A 76 -20.36 -7.45 -22.28
CA ILE A 76 -20.10 -6.25 -21.48
C ILE A 76 -18.61 -6.17 -21.19
N THR A 77 -17.99 -5.04 -21.53
CA THR A 77 -16.60 -4.73 -21.17
C THR A 77 -16.51 -4.21 -19.74
N LYS A 78 -15.73 -4.90 -18.90
CA LYS A 78 -15.35 -4.44 -17.56
C LYS A 78 -13.93 -3.91 -17.59
N TYR A 79 -13.68 -2.81 -16.89
CA TYR A 79 -12.34 -2.26 -16.72
C TYR A 79 -11.82 -2.62 -15.33
N PHE A 80 -10.60 -3.12 -15.28
CA PHE A 80 -9.90 -3.44 -14.05
C PHE A 80 -8.66 -2.57 -13.95
N THR A 81 -8.41 -2.06 -12.74
CA THR A 81 -7.21 -1.28 -12.45
C THR A 81 -6.20 -2.17 -11.72
N SER A 82 -4.94 -2.09 -12.13
CA SER A 82 -3.79 -2.63 -11.42
C SER A 82 -2.84 -1.50 -11.07
N ILE A 83 -2.30 -1.52 -9.86
CA ILE A 83 -1.30 -0.55 -9.40
C ILE A 83 0.03 -1.27 -9.33
N ILE A 84 1.00 -0.79 -10.13
CA ILE A 84 2.31 -1.43 -10.28
C ILE A 84 3.36 -0.58 -9.58
N GLY A 85 4.04 -1.17 -8.60
CA GLY A 85 5.19 -0.58 -7.94
C GLY A 85 6.43 -0.63 -8.83
N TRP A 86 7.24 0.43 -8.80
CA TRP A 86 8.52 0.49 -9.50
C TRP A 86 9.68 1.00 -8.64
N LYS A 87 9.39 1.60 -7.48
CA LYS A 87 10.38 2.01 -6.48
C LYS A 87 9.78 1.91 -5.08
N VAL A 88 10.59 1.59 -4.09
CA VAL A 88 10.22 1.62 -2.68
C VAL A 88 11.33 2.27 -1.87
N ASP A 89 10.97 3.21 -1.02
CA ASP A 89 11.86 3.80 -0.02
C ASP A 89 11.22 3.58 1.36
N VAL A 90 11.98 3.00 2.29
CA VAL A 90 11.55 2.85 3.69
C VAL A 90 11.82 4.16 4.41
N GLY A 91 10.83 4.65 5.15
CA GLY A 91 10.95 5.87 5.94
C GLY A 91 10.49 5.64 7.37
N GLU A 92 10.70 6.65 8.21
CA GLU A 92 10.09 6.71 9.54
C GLU A 92 8.80 7.52 9.45
N LYS A 93 7.71 6.99 10.01
CA LYS A 93 6.51 7.78 10.24
C LYS A 93 6.81 8.68 11.44
N GLU A 94 6.80 10.00 11.25
CA GLU A 94 6.86 10.92 12.39
C GLU A 94 5.63 10.69 13.27
N THR A 95 5.79 9.91 14.33
CA THR A 95 4.79 9.79 15.38
C THR A 95 4.77 11.11 16.13
N VAL A 96 3.73 11.91 15.89
CA VAL A 96 3.40 13.04 16.76
C VAL A 96 3.07 12.47 18.13
N SER A 97 4.06 12.45 19.03
CA SER A 97 3.86 12.15 20.43
C SER A 97 3.01 13.27 21.02
N ILE A 98 1.73 13.00 21.26
CA ILE A 98 0.91 13.87 22.11
C ILE A 98 1.53 13.76 23.52
N PRO A 99 2.03 14.85 24.12
CA PRO A 99 2.50 14.78 25.50
C PRO A 99 1.31 14.45 26.40
N VAL A 100 1.33 13.26 26.99
CA VAL A 100 0.48 12.91 28.12
C VAL A 100 0.98 13.75 29.30
N GLY A 101 0.20 14.75 29.71
CA GLY A 101 0.42 15.43 30.99
C GLY A 101 0.14 16.93 31.00
N GLN A 102 -1.13 17.30 31.10
CA GLN A 102 -1.57 18.33 32.04
C GLN A 102 -3.07 18.12 32.29
N GLU A 103 -3.38 17.22 33.23
CA GLU A 103 -4.63 17.34 33.98
C GLU A 103 -4.50 18.62 34.82
N THR A 104 -4.91 19.76 34.27
CA THR A 104 -5.39 20.84 35.13
C THR A 104 -6.74 20.39 35.66
N GLY A 105 -6.70 19.68 36.78
CA GLY A 105 -7.82 19.67 37.72
C GLY A 105 -8.01 21.10 38.19
N ASP A 106 -8.72 21.90 37.39
CA ASP A 106 -9.15 23.22 37.78
C ASP A 106 -10.45 23.03 38.57
N ASP A 107 -10.21 22.90 39.87
CA ASP A 107 -11.11 23.06 41.00
C ASP A 107 -12.20 24.09 40.66
N LEU A 108 -13.43 23.61 40.44
CA LEU A 108 -14.60 24.48 40.34
C LEU A 108 -14.93 24.98 41.76
N PRO A 109 -14.79 26.28 42.06
CA PRO A 109 -15.23 26.77 43.35
C PRO A 109 -16.76 26.71 43.41
N PHE A 110 -17.24 26.20 44.55
CA PHE A 110 -18.61 26.11 45.07
C PHE A 110 -19.69 26.97 44.40
#